data_AF-A0A0Q4PDF3-F1
#
_entry.id   AF-A0A0Q4PDF3-F1
#
_cell.length_a   1.000
_cell.length_b   1.000
_cell.length_c   1.000
_cell.angle_alpha   90.00
_cell.angle_beta   90.00
_cell.angle_gamma   90.00
#
_symmetry.space_group_name_H-M   'P 1'
#
loop_
_entity.id
_entity.type
_entity.pdbx_description
1 polymer ?
#
loop_
_entity_poly.entity_id
_entity_poly.type
_entity_poly.pdbx_seq_one_letter_code
_entity_poly.pdbx_strand_id
1 'polypeptide(L)'
;MKRPLLPSVTLALGLLAALPALAEEMKLGSITFEAPDGWELQKNTEGILLTKKFPKTEDDDFAAAMIQLVGAKAGPAQLDANVAEMVSWVDGMTEEDPMTDSAGTTLNGHAIKVEYRCCGYQDDISLGQTIAGIASEDEQLLAGLIFMNTRSDHEDEAEDAFEALVRSVRFAGDSDKGLEPQSGDGGLEGVFTHLSTGLMPNAFGGLDFTSDSEIMVFDKAGLFSTELPAGTDLAAWCSENPTDCGTYKVTGGGWFGGERKIEMRSMLNDFGVVETETLPLEKSGDDLKIDEGDYFRLPKFDTGTRFDGSWTYTWASSGMTATSSGSVAVQRTVKFTPDGKFTRDGWSGGSSSSDMGGVTVSSDRPASSGTYEVAGYELTLKGDDGKTETLSIFAPDRDSTDLLVIDGGNYLKDD
;
A
#
# COMPACT_ATOMS: atom_id res chain seq x y z
N MET A 1 37.87 11.23 -18.43
CA MET A 1 37.42 12.12 -19.52
C MET A 1 37.11 13.50 -18.95
N LYS A 2 37.28 14.56 -19.74
CA LYS A 2 37.14 15.97 -19.31
C LYS A 2 35.67 16.32 -19.03
N ARG A 3 35.37 16.90 -17.86
CA ARG A 3 34.07 17.51 -17.53
C ARG A 3 33.80 18.75 -18.42
N PRO A 4 32.64 18.88 -19.08
CA PRO A 4 32.21 20.14 -19.66
C PRO A 4 31.28 20.92 -18.71
N LEU A 5 31.39 22.25 -18.76
CA LEU A 5 30.59 23.23 -18.03
C LEU A 5 29.14 23.31 -18.54
N LEU A 6 28.19 23.47 -17.63
CA LEU A 6 26.78 23.78 -17.94
C LEU A 6 26.61 25.21 -18.49
N PRO A 7 25.76 25.44 -19.51
CA PRO A 7 25.25 26.76 -19.86
C PRO A 7 23.92 27.06 -19.13
N SER A 8 23.75 28.33 -18.76
CA SER A 8 22.59 28.89 -18.05
C SER A 8 21.28 28.79 -18.86
N VAL A 9 20.21 28.30 -18.22
CA VAL A 9 18.85 28.22 -18.77
C VAL A 9 18.07 29.48 -18.39
N THR A 10 17.38 30.08 -19.36
CA THR A 10 16.42 31.18 -19.15
C THR A 10 15.02 30.61 -19.36
N LEU A 11 14.15 30.70 -18.34
CA LEU A 11 12.79 30.13 -18.34
C LEU A 11 11.77 31.18 -18.79
N ALA A 12 10.92 30.86 -19.78
CA ALA A 12 9.76 31.66 -20.15
C ALA A 12 8.49 30.92 -19.71
N LEU A 13 7.70 31.55 -18.82
CA LEU A 13 6.45 31.01 -18.28
C LEU A 13 5.28 31.27 -19.24
N GLY A 14 4.58 30.22 -19.66
CA GLY A 14 3.26 30.30 -20.29
C GLY A 14 2.27 29.46 -19.48
N LEU A 15 1.20 30.09 -18.98
CA LEU A 15 0.10 29.40 -18.30
C LEU A 15 -0.69 28.55 -19.32
N LEU A 16 -0.79 27.24 -19.08
CA LEU A 16 -1.85 26.40 -19.64
C LEU A 16 -2.63 25.72 -18.50
N ALA A 17 -3.95 25.67 -18.65
CA ALA A 17 -4.86 24.96 -17.77
C ALA A 17 -4.59 23.45 -17.81
N ALA A 18 -4.38 22.85 -16.64
CA ALA A 18 -4.11 21.42 -16.48
C ALA A 18 -5.41 20.61 -16.49
N LEU A 19 -5.56 19.75 -17.50
CA LEU A 19 -6.26 18.48 -17.36
C LEU A 19 -5.26 17.50 -16.70
N PRO A 20 -5.71 16.46 -15.97
CA PRO A 20 -4.80 15.41 -15.54
C PRO A 20 -4.15 14.80 -16.79
N ALA A 21 -2.84 14.99 -16.93
CA ALA A 21 -2.08 14.31 -17.95
C ALA A 21 -2.07 12.83 -17.56
N LEU A 22 -2.42 11.94 -18.50
CA LEU A 22 -2.17 10.52 -18.33
C LEU A 22 -0.65 10.33 -18.30
N ALA A 23 -0.14 9.53 -17.36
CA ALA A 23 1.28 9.16 -17.28
C ALA A 23 1.79 8.76 -18.68
N GLU A 24 2.89 9.38 -19.12
CA GLU A 24 3.40 9.19 -20.47
C GLU A 24 4.14 7.85 -20.58
N GLU A 25 3.70 6.96 -21.47
CA GLU A 25 4.41 5.70 -21.75
C GLU A 25 5.78 6.01 -22.39
N MET A 26 6.84 5.58 -21.71
CA MET A 26 8.22 5.77 -22.05
C MET A 26 8.88 4.48 -22.51
N LYS A 27 9.98 4.63 -23.26
CA LYS A 27 10.77 3.50 -23.79
C LYS A 27 12.26 3.64 -23.56
N LEU A 28 12.88 2.53 -23.15
CA LEU A 28 14.33 2.34 -23.08
C LEU A 28 14.69 1.00 -23.73
N GLY A 29 15.15 1.03 -24.98
CA GLY A 29 15.28 -0.19 -25.79
C GLY A 29 13.90 -0.76 -26.14
N SER A 30 13.69 -2.06 -25.88
CA SER A 30 12.39 -2.75 -26.00
C SER A 30 11.51 -2.60 -24.76
N ILE A 31 12.06 -2.08 -23.66
CA ILE A 31 11.39 -1.98 -22.37
C ILE A 31 10.48 -0.75 -22.38
N THR A 32 9.24 -0.94 -21.97
CA THR A 32 8.24 0.12 -21.80
C THR A 32 7.90 0.30 -20.33
N PHE A 33 7.61 1.52 -19.90
CA PHE A 33 7.22 1.87 -18.53
C PHE A 33 6.51 3.22 -18.55
N GLU A 34 5.85 3.58 -17.47
CA GLU A 34 5.14 4.85 -17.30
C GLU A 34 6.00 5.81 -16.48
N ALA A 35 6.24 7.02 -17.02
CA ALA A 35 6.95 8.05 -16.27
C ALA A 35 6.01 8.71 -15.25
N PRO A 36 6.49 8.99 -14.03
CA PRO A 36 5.70 9.67 -13.02
C PRO A 36 5.40 11.11 -13.43
N ASP A 37 4.17 11.53 -13.15
CA ASP A 37 3.69 12.87 -13.49
C ASP A 37 4.46 13.97 -12.73
N GLY A 38 4.74 15.07 -13.42
CA GLY A 38 5.40 16.24 -12.83
C GLY A 38 6.91 16.11 -12.60
N TRP A 39 7.55 15.03 -13.09
CA TRP A 39 9.01 14.87 -13.07
C TRP A 39 9.66 15.45 -14.34
N GLU A 40 10.79 16.14 -14.18
CA GLU A 40 11.56 16.66 -15.30
C GLU A 40 12.37 15.54 -15.95
N LEU A 41 12.16 15.30 -17.25
CA LEU A 41 12.81 14.24 -18.02
C LEU A 41 14.10 14.73 -18.71
N GLN A 42 15.18 13.95 -18.54
CA GLN A 42 16.41 14.04 -19.33
C GLN A 42 16.76 12.67 -19.90
N LYS A 43 16.95 12.59 -21.22
CA LYS A 43 17.26 11.32 -21.91
C LYS A 43 18.56 11.44 -22.71
N ASN A 44 19.44 10.46 -22.57
CA ASN A 44 20.66 10.35 -23.36
C ASN A 44 20.85 8.90 -23.86
N THR A 45 22.02 8.58 -24.40
CA THR A 45 22.35 7.22 -24.90
C THR A 45 22.63 6.22 -23.79
N GLU A 46 22.92 6.68 -22.58
CA GLU A 46 23.30 5.88 -21.41
C GLU A 46 22.08 5.53 -20.54
N GLY A 47 20.99 6.30 -20.64
CA GLY A 47 19.78 6.05 -19.87
C GLY A 47 18.81 7.22 -19.87
N ILE A 48 17.90 7.16 -18.90
CA ILE A 48 16.93 8.21 -18.58
C ILE A 48 17.18 8.68 -17.16
N LEU A 49 17.10 9.99 -16.94
CA LEU A 49 17.14 10.64 -15.64
C LEU A 49 15.85 11.45 -15.49
N LEU A 50 15.10 11.16 -14.44
CA LEU A 50 13.93 11.93 -14.02
C LEU A 50 14.32 12.69 -12.75
N THR A 51 13.97 13.98 -12.67
CA THR A 51 14.27 14.78 -11.49
C THR A 51 13.04 15.53 -10.99
N LYS A 52 12.85 15.55 -9.68
CA LYS A 52 11.80 16.32 -9.01
C LYS A 52 12.43 17.21 -7.94
N LYS A 53 12.03 18.48 -7.92
CA LYS A 53 12.42 19.44 -6.89
C LYS A 53 11.20 19.73 -6.04
N PHE A 54 11.38 19.66 -4.73
CA PHE A 54 10.31 19.96 -3.80
C PHE A 54 10.33 21.44 -3.42
N PRO A 55 9.17 22.01 -3.07
CA PRO A 55 9.11 23.36 -2.50
C PRO A 55 9.97 23.45 -1.23
N LYS A 56 10.57 24.62 -0.99
CA LYS A 56 11.29 24.87 0.26
C LYS A 56 10.33 24.82 1.45
N THR A 57 10.78 24.22 2.55
CA THR A 57 10.07 24.22 3.83
C THR A 57 10.79 25.16 4.82
N GLU A 58 10.26 25.33 6.03
CA GLU A 58 10.95 26.09 7.09
C GLU A 58 12.24 25.41 7.55
N ASP A 59 12.35 24.10 7.35
CA ASP A 59 13.45 23.26 7.84
C ASP A 59 14.44 22.85 6.73
N ASP A 60 14.00 22.83 5.47
CA ASP A 60 14.82 22.38 4.33
C ASP A 60 14.94 23.46 3.25
N ASP A 61 16.16 23.94 3.08
CA ASP A 61 16.50 24.95 2.08
C ASP A 61 16.56 24.39 0.65
N PHE A 62 16.65 23.05 0.55
CA PHE A 62 16.67 22.28 -0.69
C PHE A 62 16.29 20.83 -0.42
N ALA A 63 15.26 20.35 -1.13
CA ALA A 63 14.87 18.94 -1.17
C ALA A 63 14.62 18.53 -2.62
N ALA A 64 15.11 17.36 -3.01
CA ALA A 64 14.93 16.85 -4.37
C ALA A 64 15.04 15.32 -4.41
N ALA A 65 14.42 14.73 -5.43
CA ALA A 65 14.53 13.32 -5.74
C ALA A 65 14.93 13.12 -7.20
N MET A 66 15.64 12.03 -7.47
CA MET A 66 16.09 11.66 -8.80
C MET A 66 15.85 10.17 -9.05
N ILE A 67 15.29 9.82 -10.21
CA ILE A 67 15.17 8.43 -10.66
C ILE A 67 16.09 8.26 -11.88
N GLN A 68 17.09 7.41 -11.76
CA GLN A 68 17.96 7.01 -12.85
C GLN A 68 17.51 5.65 -13.40
N LEU A 69 17.42 5.54 -14.72
CA LEU A 69 16.94 4.35 -15.43
C LEU A 69 17.96 3.94 -16.47
N VAL A 70 18.43 2.71 -16.40
CA VAL A 70 19.42 2.15 -17.32
C VAL A 70 18.96 0.77 -17.81
N GLY A 71 19.09 0.55 -19.12
CA GLY A 71 18.80 -0.73 -19.75
C GLY A 71 20.09 -1.51 -19.96
N ALA A 72 20.07 -2.82 -19.67
CA ALA A 72 21.20 -3.70 -19.89
C ALA A 72 20.81 -4.91 -20.75
N LYS A 73 21.73 -5.36 -21.62
CA LYS A 73 21.60 -6.63 -22.36
C LYS A 73 22.19 -7.77 -21.53
N ALA A 74 21.42 -8.23 -20.54
CA ALA A 74 21.81 -9.25 -19.59
C ALA A 74 20.59 -10.08 -19.16
N GLY A 75 20.80 -11.33 -18.75
CA GLY A 75 19.73 -12.19 -18.24
C GLY A 75 19.63 -12.15 -16.71
N PRO A 76 18.71 -12.91 -16.10
CA PRO A 76 18.41 -12.79 -14.66
C PRO A 76 19.61 -13.13 -13.75
N ALA A 77 20.52 -13.99 -14.20
CA ALA A 77 21.70 -14.40 -13.43
C ALA A 77 22.72 -13.27 -13.16
N GLN A 78 22.60 -12.13 -13.85
CA GLN A 78 23.44 -10.95 -13.62
C GLN A 78 22.72 -9.87 -12.81
N LEU A 79 21.45 -10.06 -12.44
CA LEU A 79 20.61 -9.03 -11.84
C LEU A 79 21.22 -8.48 -10.54
N ASP A 80 21.58 -9.34 -9.59
CA ASP A 80 22.16 -8.94 -8.31
C ASP A 80 23.48 -8.16 -8.49
N ALA A 81 24.33 -8.59 -9.43
CA ALA A 81 25.60 -7.92 -9.69
C ALA A 81 25.38 -6.52 -10.28
N ASN A 82 24.39 -6.38 -11.15
CA ASN A 82 24.05 -5.11 -11.77
C ASN A 82 23.34 -4.15 -10.80
N VAL A 83 22.51 -4.66 -9.90
CA VAL A 83 21.93 -3.90 -8.78
C VAL A 83 23.05 -3.38 -7.87
N ALA A 84 23.99 -4.24 -7.48
CA ALA A 84 25.15 -3.85 -6.67
C ALA A 84 26.05 -2.80 -7.38
N GLU A 85 26.21 -2.90 -8.71
CA GLU A 85 26.91 -1.88 -9.49
C GLU A 85 26.18 -0.53 -9.40
N MET A 86 24.86 -0.51 -9.52
CA MET A 86 24.07 0.73 -9.41
C MET A 86 24.10 1.33 -8.00
N VAL A 87 24.08 0.50 -6.95
CA VAL A 87 24.32 0.96 -5.56
C VAL A 87 25.65 1.70 -5.46
N SER A 88 26.70 1.19 -6.11
CA SER A 88 28.04 1.82 -6.08
C SER A 88 28.15 3.17 -6.80
N TRP A 89 27.11 3.62 -7.52
CA TRP A 89 27.12 4.93 -8.17
C TRP A 89 26.93 6.10 -7.21
N VAL A 90 26.43 5.83 -6.01
CA VAL A 90 26.31 6.82 -4.93
C VAL A 90 27.38 6.53 -3.88
N ASP A 91 28.31 7.46 -3.72
CA ASP A 91 29.40 7.35 -2.76
C ASP A 91 28.82 7.12 -1.34
N GLY A 92 29.35 6.13 -0.62
CA GLY A 92 28.93 5.76 0.73
C GLY A 92 27.85 4.67 0.81
N MET A 93 27.02 4.49 -0.21
CA MET A 93 25.91 3.51 -0.15
C MET A 93 26.36 2.05 -0.06
N THR A 94 27.54 1.72 -0.57
CA THR A 94 28.09 0.35 -0.47
C THR A 94 28.53 -0.03 0.93
N GLU A 95 28.75 0.95 1.81
CA GLU A 95 29.19 0.72 3.20
C GLU A 95 27.99 0.50 4.14
N GLU A 96 26.80 0.96 3.75
CA GLU A 96 25.55 0.78 4.49
C GLU A 96 24.95 -0.61 4.24
N ASP A 97 24.48 -1.26 5.30
CA ASP A 97 23.69 -2.50 5.17
C ASP A 97 22.28 -2.17 4.62
N PRO A 98 21.72 -3.00 3.72
CA PRO A 98 20.36 -2.79 3.23
C PRO A 98 19.35 -2.93 4.37
N MET A 99 18.52 -1.90 4.55
CA MET A 99 17.40 -1.94 5.48
C MET A 99 16.28 -2.81 4.93
N THR A 100 16.08 -2.77 3.61
CA THR A 100 15.17 -3.65 2.89
C THR A 100 15.94 -4.39 1.81
N ASP A 101 15.78 -5.71 1.78
CA ASP A 101 16.26 -6.58 0.72
C ASP A 101 15.11 -7.53 0.33
N SER A 102 14.58 -7.35 -0.88
CA SER A 102 13.49 -8.18 -1.42
C SER A 102 13.85 -8.70 -2.81
N ALA A 103 13.52 -9.96 -3.09
CA ALA A 103 13.70 -10.57 -4.39
C ALA A 103 12.55 -11.54 -4.70
N GLY A 104 12.20 -11.67 -5.97
CA GLY A 104 11.15 -12.58 -6.41
C GLY A 104 10.84 -12.44 -7.89
N THR A 105 9.56 -12.55 -8.24
CA THR A 105 9.10 -12.44 -9.63
C THR A 105 8.02 -11.37 -9.79
N THR A 106 7.98 -10.67 -10.91
CA THR A 106 6.90 -9.74 -11.24
C THR A 106 5.64 -10.46 -11.71
N LEU A 107 4.55 -9.72 -11.96
CA LEU A 107 3.31 -10.26 -12.53
C LEU A 107 3.51 -10.97 -13.88
N ASN A 108 4.43 -10.47 -14.71
CA ASN A 108 4.76 -11.06 -16.01
C ASN A 108 5.81 -12.19 -15.91
N GLY A 109 6.21 -12.57 -14.69
CA GLY A 109 7.15 -13.68 -14.45
C GLY A 109 8.62 -13.33 -14.59
N HIS A 110 8.96 -12.04 -14.64
CA HIS A 110 10.35 -11.57 -14.70
C HIS A 110 10.98 -11.57 -13.32
N ALA A 111 12.29 -11.83 -13.23
CA ALA A 111 12.99 -11.72 -11.95
C ALA A 111 13.04 -10.25 -11.51
N ILE A 112 12.80 -9.98 -10.22
CA ILE A 112 12.88 -8.65 -9.62
C ILE A 112 13.71 -8.70 -8.34
N LYS A 113 14.51 -7.66 -8.12
CA LYS A 113 15.30 -7.42 -6.93
C LYS A 113 15.12 -5.96 -6.52
N VAL A 114 14.87 -5.72 -5.23
CA VAL A 114 14.74 -4.38 -4.66
C VAL A 114 15.63 -4.28 -3.42
N GLU A 115 16.43 -3.23 -3.35
CA GLU A 115 17.25 -2.89 -2.19
C GLU A 115 17.02 -1.44 -1.77
N TYR A 116 16.78 -1.20 -0.48
CA TYR A 116 16.78 0.12 0.12
C TYR A 116 17.93 0.28 1.10
N ARG A 117 18.66 1.38 0.99
CA ARG A 117 19.76 1.75 1.87
C ARG A 117 19.58 3.17 2.37
N CYS A 118 19.66 3.31 3.69
CA CYS A 118 19.80 4.58 4.38
C CYS A 118 20.92 4.44 5.43
N CYS A 119 21.58 5.51 5.89
CA CYS A 119 21.54 6.86 5.36
C CYS A 119 22.98 7.25 5.03
N GLY A 120 23.27 7.36 3.73
CA GLY A 120 24.54 7.89 3.27
C GLY A 120 24.60 9.39 3.52
N TYR A 121 25.77 9.92 3.83
CA TYR A 121 25.98 11.36 3.94
C TYR A 121 26.98 11.83 2.90
N GLN A 122 26.60 12.87 2.15
CA GLN A 122 27.52 13.60 1.29
C GLN A 122 27.57 15.06 1.74
N ASP A 123 28.68 15.44 2.37
CA ASP A 123 28.81 16.70 3.12
C ASP A 123 27.69 16.82 4.19
N ASP A 124 26.82 17.82 4.08
CA ASP A 124 25.67 18.04 4.98
C ASP A 124 24.34 17.53 4.39
N ILE A 125 24.38 16.75 3.30
CA ILE A 125 23.19 16.22 2.62
C ILE A 125 22.98 14.76 3.04
N SER A 126 21.80 14.49 3.61
CA SER A 126 21.35 13.11 3.86
C SER A 126 20.84 12.51 2.56
N LEU A 127 21.31 11.30 2.27
CA LEU A 127 20.95 10.52 1.09
C LEU A 127 20.30 9.21 1.50
N GLY A 128 19.18 8.89 0.84
CA GLY A 128 18.58 7.56 0.80
C GLY A 128 18.63 7.03 -0.63
N GLN A 129 18.74 5.72 -0.80
CA GLN A 129 18.76 5.09 -2.11
C GLN A 129 17.89 3.84 -2.14
N THR A 130 16.98 3.79 -3.11
CA THR A 130 16.19 2.59 -3.43
C THR A 130 16.54 2.14 -4.85
N ILE A 131 17.02 0.92 -5.01
CA ILE A 131 17.31 0.33 -6.32
C ILE A 131 16.33 -0.80 -6.59
N ALA A 132 15.70 -0.78 -7.76
CA ALA A 132 14.87 -1.85 -8.29
C ALA A 132 15.45 -2.33 -9.63
N GLY A 133 15.75 -3.62 -9.72
CA GLY A 133 16.17 -4.27 -10.96
C GLY A 133 15.12 -5.29 -11.40
N ILE A 134 14.75 -5.27 -12.68
CA ILE A 134 13.86 -6.25 -13.29
C ILE A 134 14.55 -6.87 -14.51
N ALA A 135 14.54 -8.20 -14.61
CA ALA A 135 15.21 -8.95 -15.67
C ALA A 135 14.27 -9.91 -16.42
N SER A 136 14.24 -9.77 -17.74
CA SER A 136 13.76 -10.80 -18.67
C SER A 136 14.89 -11.76 -19.05
N GLU A 137 14.68 -12.63 -20.04
CA GLU A 137 15.69 -13.62 -20.46
C GLU A 137 17.01 -12.99 -20.97
N ASP A 138 16.95 -11.86 -21.68
CA ASP A 138 18.09 -11.21 -22.34
C ASP A 138 18.20 -9.69 -22.14
N GLU A 139 17.27 -9.10 -21.40
CA GLU A 139 17.26 -7.67 -21.07
C GLU A 139 16.97 -7.42 -19.59
N GLN A 140 17.51 -6.31 -19.07
CA GLN A 140 17.18 -5.80 -17.75
C GLN A 140 16.86 -4.31 -17.80
N LEU A 141 16.00 -3.87 -16.90
CA LEU A 141 15.89 -2.48 -16.47
C LEU A 141 16.42 -2.38 -15.04
N LEU A 142 17.34 -1.44 -14.82
CA LEU A 142 17.79 -1.01 -13.50
C LEU A 142 17.26 0.40 -13.26
N ALA A 143 16.52 0.57 -12.19
CA ALA A 143 15.97 1.84 -11.77
C ALA A 143 16.48 2.17 -10.37
N GLY A 144 16.95 3.39 -10.15
CA GLY A 144 17.49 3.83 -8.87
C GLY A 144 16.92 5.17 -8.49
N LEU A 145 16.21 5.21 -7.37
CA LEU A 145 15.72 6.41 -6.72
C LEU A 145 16.76 6.88 -5.70
N ILE A 146 17.08 8.18 -5.76
CA ILE A 146 17.97 8.85 -4.81
C ILE A 146 17.23 10.04 -4.23
N PHE A 147 17.17 10.09 -2.90
CA PHE A 147 16.63 11.20 -2.14
C PHE A 147 17.75 12.11 -1.64
N MET A 148 17.49 13.41 -1.61
CA MET A 148 18.39 14.42 -1.06
C MET A 148 17.60 15.34 -0.13
N ASN A 149 17.91 15.28 1.17
CA ASN A 149 17.28 16.13 2.21
C ASN A 149 15.74 16.13 2.15
N THR A 150 15.12 14.97 1.92
CA THR A 150 13.66 14.83 1.98
C THR A 150 13.22 14.51 3.40
N ARG A 151 12.08 15.06 3.81
CA ARG A 151 11.29 14.61 4.96
C ARG A 151 10.32 13.52 4.51
N SER A 152 9.72 12.80 5.46
CA SER A 152 8.76 11.72 5.22
C SER A 152 7.79 12.04 4.08
N ASP A 153 7.04 13.15 4.15
CA ASP A 153 6.00 13.41 3.15
C ASP A 153 6.54 13.59 1.72
N HIS A 154 7.76 14.11 1.56
CA HIS A 154 8.42 14.25 0.25
C HIS A 154 9.13 12.97 -0.20
N GLU A 155 9.59 12.16 0.76
CA GLU A 155 10.14 10.84 0.54
C GLU A 155 9.03 9.91 0.06
N ASP A 156 7.93 9.81 0.81
CA ASP A 156 6.71 9.05 0.49
C ASP A 156 6.20 9.41 -0.93
N GLU A 157 6.07 10.71 -1.25
CA GLU A 157 5.62 11.15 -2.59
C GLU A 157 6.55 10.67 -3.73
N ALA A 158 7.86 10.56 -3.47
CA ALA A 158 8.81 10.09 -4.46
C ALA A 158 8.96 8.55 -4.47
N GLU A 159 8.76 7.87 -3.35
CA GLU A 159 8.65 6.41 -3.26
C GLU A 159 7.42 5.92 -4.04
N ASP A 160 6.24 6.46 -3.76
CA ASP A 160 4.99 6.11 -4.47
C ASP A 160 5.16 6.22 -6.00
N ALA A 161 5.79 7.31 -6.45
CA ALA A 161 6.05 7.58 -7.86
C ALA A 161 7.04 6.58 -8.47
N PHE A 162 8.06 6.18 -7.71
CA PHE A 162 9.06 5.22 -8.16
C PHE A 162 8.52 3.79 -8.17
N GLU A 163 7.76 3.39 -7.16
CA GLU A 163 7.08 2.10 -7.08
C GLU A 163 6.10 1.93 -8.24
N ALA A 164 5.28 2.95 -8.52
CA ALA A 164 4.38 2.95 -9.67
C ALA A 164 5.15 2.78 -11.00
N LEU A 165 6.29 3.49 -11.16
CA LEU A 165 7.16 3.31 -12.32
C LEU A 165 7.67 1.87 -12.41
N VAL A 166 8.19 1.29 -11.32
CA VAL A 166 8.76 -0.06 -11.28
C VAL A 166 7.68 -1.11 -11.61
N ARG A 167 6.46 -0.97 -11.05
CA ARG A 167 5.32 -1.84 -11.37
C ARG A 167 4.89 -1.75 -12.83
N SER A 168 5.06 -0.60 -13.47
CA SER A 168 4.66 -0.38 -14.87
C SER A 168 5.62 -0.99 -15.91
N VAL A 169 6.77 -1.51 -15.47
CA VAL A 169 7.81 -2.03 -16.37
C VAL A 169 7.31 -3.26 -17.12
N ARG A 170 7.40 -3.19 -18.44
CA ARG A 170 6.98 -4.24 -19.37
C ARG A 170 8.07 -4.49 -20.41
N PHE A 171 8.39 -5.76 -20.64
CA PHE A 171 9.23 -6.24 -21.71
C PHE A 171 8.39 -6.62 -22.94
N ALA A 172 9.06 -6.89 -24.07
CA ALA A 172 8.38 -7.25 -25.30
C ALA A 172 7.58 -8.56 -25.13
N GLY A 173 6.26 -8.48 -25.31
CA GLY A 173 5.35 -9.62 -25.18
C GLY A 173 4.61 -9.70 -23.84
N ASP A 174 4.96 -8.82 -22.90
CA ASP A 174 4.25 -8.70 -21.63
C ASP A 174 2.82 -8.22 -21.81
N SER A 175 1.98 -8.61 -20.86
CA SER A 175 0.64 -8.09 -20.71
C SER A 175 0.70 -6.69 -20.10
N ASP A 176 -0.11 -5.77 -20.63
CA ASP A 176 -0.41 -4.48 -19.99
C ASP A 176 -1.42 -4.62 -18.84
N LYS A 177 -2.09 -5.76 -18.80
CA LYS A 177 -3.04 -6.09 -17.74
C LYS A 177 -2.30 -6.45 -16.46
N GLY A 178 -2.78 -5.88 -15.35
CA GLY A 178 -2.32 -6.21 -14.02
C GLY A 178 -2.69 -7.64 -13.61
N LEU A 179 -2.88 -7.82 -12.32
CA LEU A 179 -3.18 -9.13 -11.74
C LEU A 179 -4.63 -9.54 -12.11
N GLU A 180 -4.78 -10.38 -13.14
CA GLU A 180 -6.06 -10.90 -13.62
C GLU A 180 -6.19 -12.42 -13.42
N PRO A 181 -7.37 -12.94 -13.04
CA PRO A 181 -7.61 -14.37 -12.96
C PRO A 181 -7.51 -15.05 -14.32
N GLN A 182 -6.98 -16.28 -14.34
CA GLN A 182 -6.90 -17.12 -15.52
C GLN A 182 -8.16 -17.99 -15.68
N SER A 183 -8.33 -18.53 -16.88
CA SER A 183 -9.40 -19.51 -17.14
C SER A 183 -9.23 -20.76 -16.25
N GLY A 184 -10.18 -20.98 -15.35
CA GLY A 184 -10.17 -22.09 -14.40
C GLY A 184 -9.72 -21.72 -12.99
N ASP A 185 -9.46 -20.45 -12.74
CA ASP A 185 -9.26 -19.89 -11.40
C ASP A 185 -10.59 -19.71 -10.65
N GLY A 186 -10.51 -19.33 -9.38
CA GLY A 186 -11.66 -19.16 -8.49
C GLY A 186 -12.11 -20.43 -7.78
N GLY A 187 -13.38 -20.45 -7.36
CA GLY A 187 -14.02 -21.57 -6.66
C GLY A 187 -14.56 -21.25 -5.25
N LEU A 188 -14.38 -20.01 -4.79
CA LEU A 188 -14.97 -19.43 -3.59
C LEU A 188 -15.80 -18.19 -3.96
N GLU A 189 -16.59 -17.70 -3.00
CA GLU A 189 -17.29 -16.42 -3.11
C GLU A 189 -17.73 -15.99 -1.71
N GLY A 190 -17.49 -14.72 -1.38
CA GLY A 190 -17.99 -14.10 -0.16
C GLY A 190 -16.91 -13.32 0.56
N VAL A 191 -17.31 -12.72 1.68
CA VAL A 191 -16.42 -12.02 2.59
C VAL A 191 -16.29 -12.88 3.84
N PHE A 192 -15.06 -13.07 4.27
CA PHE A 192 -14.70 -13.87 5.42
C PHE A 192 -13.84 -13.05 6.36
N THR A 193 -13.87 -13.37 7.64
CA THR A 193 -12.97 -12.78 8.62
C THR A 193 -12.26 -13.83 9.46
N HIS A 194 -11.02 -13.54 9.82
CA HIS A 194 -10.22 -14.29 10.76
C HIS A 194 -9.76 -13.34 11.87
N LEU A 195 -9.92 -13.76 13.13
CA LEU A 195 -9.43 -12.97 14.26
C LEU A 195 -7.97 -13.36 14.55
N SER A 196 -7.06 -12.44 14.24
CA SER A 196 -5.64 -12.55 14.53
C SER A 196 -5.33 -11.80 15.83
N THR A 197 -4.64 -12.45 16.76
CA THR A 197 -4.26 -11.81 18.03
C THR A 197 -2.78 -12.01 18.30
N GLY A 198 -2.11 -10.97 18.79
CA GLY A 198 -0.66 -11.00 18.95
C GLY A 198 -0.14 -9.99 19.96
N LEU A 199 1.17 -10.06 20.19
CA LEU A 199 1.93 -9.05 20.91
C LEU A 199 2.99 -8.50 19.96
N MET A 200 2.95 -7.21 19.68
CA MET A 200 3.90 -6.54 18.79
C MET A 200 4.68 -5.45 19.55
N PRO A 201 6.00 -5.31 19.31
CA PRO A 201 6.75 -4.14 19.77
C PRO A 201 6.13 -2.85 19.23
N ASN A 202 5.95 -1.87 20.09
CA ASN A 202 5.46 -0.55 19.69
C ASN A 202 6.60 0.48 19.57
N ALA A 203 6.33 1.59 18.89
CA ALA A 203 7.30 2.65 18.63
C ALA A 203 7.88 3.31 19.90
N PHE A 204 7.26 3.08 21.07
CA PHE A 204 7.70 3.62 22.36
C PHE A 204 8.57 2.63 23.16
N GLY A 205 8.93 1.48 22.59
CA GLY A 205 9.72 0.44 23.26
C GLY A 205 8.90 -0.44 24.21
N GLY A 206 7.57 -0.40 24.13
CA GLY A 206 6.65 -1.31 24.81
C GLY A 206 6.20 -2.47 23.92
N LEU A 207 5.22 -3.24 24.40
CA LEU A 207 4.48 -4.23 23.63
C LEU A 207 3.01 -3.82 23.61
N ASP A 208 2.40 -3.80 22.43
CA ASP A 208 0.96 -3.66 22.26
C ASP A 208 0.34 -5.04 22.03
N PHE A 209 -0.83 -5.26 22.64
CA PHE A 209 -1.69 -6.37 22.26
C PHE A 209 -2.47 -5.97 21.01
N THR A 210 -2.34 -6.78 19.96
CA THR A 210 -3.08 -6.60 18.72
C THR A 210 -4.21 -7.63 18.66
N SER A 211 -5.34 -7.21 18.10
CA SER A 211 -6.53 -8.02 17.93
C SER A 211 -7.23 -7.54 16.66
N ASP A 212 -6.72 -8.04 15.54
CA ASP A 212 -7.05 -7.55 14.22
C ASP A 212 -7.99 -8.55 13.55
N SER A 213 -9.04 -8.03 12.93
CA SER A 213 -9.94 -8.83 12.10
C SER A 213 -9.39 -8.80 10.68
N GLU A 214 -8.63 -9.83 10.32
CA GLU A 214 -8.20 -10.04 8.94
C GLU A 214 -9.44 -10.31 8.09
N ILE A 215 -9.52 -9.68 6.93
CA ILE A 215 -10.65 -9.83 6.01
C ILE A 215 -10.15 -10.56 4.77
N MET A 216 -10.97 -11.45 4.23
CA MET A 216 -10.73 -12.07 2.94
C MET A 216 -11.99 -11.96 2.10
N VAL A 217 -11.93 -11.18 1.03
CA VAL A 217 -12.97 -11.07 0.01
C VAL A 217 -12.60 -11.98 -1.14
N PHE A 218 -13.45 -12.92 -1.50
CA PHE A 218 -13.28 -13.76 -2.70
C PHE A 218 -14.40 -13.48 -3.69
N ASP A 219 -14.03 -13.27 -4.95
CA ASP A 219 -14.98 -13.35 -6.06
C ASP A 219 -14.96 -14.73 -6.72
N LYS A 220 -15.98 -15.02 -7.54
CA LYS A 220 -16.07 -16.30 -8.26
C LYS A 220 -15.08 -16.43 -9.42
N ALA A 221 -14.57 -15.32 -9.94
CA ALA A 221 -13.71 -15.28 -11.11
C ALA A 221 -12.26 -15.66 -10.76
N GLY A 222 -11.89 -15.55 -9.48
CA GLY A 222 -10.56 -15.85 -8.99
C GLY A 222 -9.79 -14.64 -8.49
N LEU A 223 -10.42 -13.49 -8.25
CA LEU A 223 -9.80 -12.40 -7.49
C LEU A 223 -10.11 -12.55 -6.00
N PHE A 224 -9.14 -12.15 -5.19
CA PHE A 224 -9.35 -11.91 -3.77
C PHE A 224 -8.78 -10.56 -3.34
N SER A 225 -9.27 -10.06 -2.21
CA SER A 225 -8.66 -8.94 -1.49
C SER A 225 -8.59 -9.21 0.01
N THR A 226 -7.56 -8.69 0.65
CA THR A 226 -7.38 -8.65 2.10
C THR A 226 -8.12 -7.48 2.76
N GLU A 227 -8.70 -6.58 1.95
CA GLU A 227 -9.49 -5.45 2.37
C GLU A 227 -10.92 -5.55 1.84
N LEU A 228 -11.86 -4.84 2.48
CA LEU A 228 -13.25 -4.81 2.07
C LEU A 228 -13.51 -3.57 1.20
N PRO A 229 -13.71 -3.70 -0.13
CA PRO A 229 -13.90 -2.56 -1.00
C PRO A 229 -15.13 -1.72 -0.61
N ALA A 230 -14.91 -0.45 -0.29
CA ALA A 230 -15.98 0.49 0.00
C ALA A 230 -16.41 1.20 -1.30
N GLY A 231 -17.70 1.14 -1.66
CA GLY A 231 -18.25 1.94 -2.78
C GLY A 231 -17.88 1.47 -4.19
N THR A 232 -17.18 0.34 -4.34
CA THR A 232 -16.73 -0.16 -5.65
C THR A 232 -16.77 -1.69 -5.72
N ASP A 233 -16.63 -2.26 -6.92
CA ASP A 233 -16.47 -3.70 -7.07
C ASP A 233 -15.02 -4.15 -6.87
N LEU A 234 -14.82 -5.45 -6.64
CA LEU A 234 -13.50 -6.00 -6.32
C LEU A 234 -12.47 -5.77 -7.45
N ALA A 235 -12.91 -5.82 -8.71
CA ALA A 235 -11.99 -5.66 -9.85
C ALA A 235 -11.48 -4.21 -9.95
N ALA A 236 -12.37 -3.25 -9.75
CA ALA A 236 -12.00 -1.83 -9.68
C ALA A 236 -11.09 -1.56 -8.47
N TRP A 237 -11.43 -2.09 -7.29
CA TRP A 237 -10.58 -1.98 -6.09
C TRP A 237 -9.17 -2.51 -6.33
N CYS A 238 -9.03 -3.72 -6.89
CA CYS A 238 -7.72 -4.32 -7.14
C CYS A 238 -6.91 -3.63 -8.23
N SER A 239 -7.56 -2.85 -9.10
CA SER A 239 -6.84 -2.00 -10.05
C SER A 239 -6.26 -0.75 -9.39
N GLU A 240 -6.90 -0.24 -8.33
CA GLU A 240 -6.49 0.96 -7.59
C GLU A 240 -5.56 0.62 -6.42
N ASN A 241 -5.80 -0.50 -5.74
CA ASN A 241 -5.09 -0.99 -4.55
C ASN A 241 -4.55 -2.41 -4.81
N PRO A 242 -3.54 -2.56 -5.68
CA PRO A 242 -3.07 -3.87 -6.13
C PRO A 242 -2.36 -4.69 -5.05
N THR A 243 -1.87 -4.05 -3.99
CA THR A 243 -1.20 -4.71 -2.84
C THR A 243 -2.18 -5.40 -1.91
N ASP A 244 -3.40 -4.89 -1.78
CA ASP A 244 -4.48 -5.52 -1.02
C ASP A 244 -5.10 -6.70 -1.76
N CYS A 245 -4.59 -7.05 -2.95
CA CYS A 245 -5.27 -7.91 -3.90
C CYS A 245 -4.40 -9.03 -4.43
N GLY A 246 -5.09 -10.08 -4.87
CA GLY A 246 -4.46 -11.26 -5.44
C GLY A 246 -5.42 -12.10 -6.28
N THR A 247 -4.86 -13.08 -6.97
CA THR A 247 -5.59 -14.08 -7.72
C THR A 247 -5.52 -15.39 -6.97
N TYR A 248 -6.59 -16.17 -7.00
CA TYR A 248 -6.60 -17.47 -6.35
C TYR A 248 -7.27 -18.54 -7.19
N LYS A 249 -6.90 -19.78 -6.90
CA LYS A 249 -7.46 -20.97 -7.53
C LYS A 249 -7.68 -22.06 -6.51
N VAL A 250 -8.91 -22.56 -6.44
CA VAL A 250 -9.22 -23.75 -5.66
C VAL A 250 -8.99 -24.99 -6.50
N THR A 251 -8.14 -25.88 -6.01
CA THR A 251 -7.89 -27.19 -6.61
C THR A 251 -8.26 -28.31 -5.65
N GLY A 252 -8.48 -29.52 -6.20
CA GLY A 252 -8.89 -30.68 -5.40
C GLY A 252 -10.34 -30.61 -4.91
N GLY A 253 -10.72 -31.58 -4.07
CA GLY A 253 -12.09 -31.80 -3.63
C GLY A 253 -13.01 -32.45 -4.67
N GLY A 254 -14.22 -32.84 -4.23
CA GLY A 254 -15.18 -33.60 -5.04
C GLY A 254 -15.04 -35.12 -4.86
N TRP A 255 -15.93 -35.91 -5.50
CA TRP A 255 -16.02 -37.37 -5.29
C TRP A 255 -14.73 -38.13 -5.65
N PHE A 256 -13.92 -37.58 -6.56
CA PHE A 256 -12.70 -38.20 -7.08
C PHE A 256 -11.45 -37.31 -6.89
N GLY A 257 -11.57 -36.15 -6.24
CA GLY A 257 -10.45 -35.25 -6.00
C GLY A 257 -9.74 -35.56 -4.69
N GLY A 258 -8.43 -35.29 -4.63
CA GLY A 258 -7.67 -35.29 -3.37
C GLY A 258 -8.11 -34.16 -2.43
N GLU A 259 -7.33 -33.91 -1.38
CA GLU A 259 -7.55 -32.79 -0.45
C GLU A 259 -7.67 -31.47 -1.22
N ARG A 260 -8.61 -30.62 -0.77
CA ARG A 260 -8.83 -29.32 -1.38
C ARG A 260 -7.73 -28.36 -0.93
N LYS A 261 -7.25 -27.56 -1.87
CA LYS A 261 -6.20 -26.57 -1.67
C LYS A 261 -6.61 -25.25 -2.32
N ILE A 262 -6.06 -24.17 -1.81
CA ILE A 262 -6.14 -22.85 -2.43
C ILE A 262 -4.73 -22.41 -2.79
N GLU A 263 -4.50 -22.16 -4.07
CA GLU A 263 -3.30 -21.47 -4.56
C GLU A 263 -3.63 -19.98 -4.59
N MET A 264 -2.82 -19.16 -3.94
CA MET A 264 -3.01 -17.71 -3.81
C MET A 264 -1.78 -17.01 -4.35
N ARG A 265 -1.99 -15.95 -5.13
CA ARG A 265 -0.94 -15.15 -5.73
C ARG A 265 -1.23 -13.69 -5.50
N SER A 266 -0.36 -12.98 -4.80
CA SER A 266 -0.53 -11.56 -4.41
C SER A 266 0.78 -10.80 -4.49
N MET A 267 0.71 -9.48 -4.45
CA MET A 267 1.91 -8.65 -4.33
C MET A 267 2.41 -8.70 -2.88
N LEU A 268 3.69 -9.02 -2.72
CA LEU A 268 4.40 -9.03 -1.44
C LEU A 268 4.78 -7.60 -1.00
N ASN A 269 4.98 -6.70 -1.95
CA ASN A 269 5.36 -5.31 -1.71
C ASN A 269 4.90 -4.38 -2.83
N ASP A 270 5.05 -3.08 -2.59
CA ASP A 270 4.64 -2.04 -3.53
C ASP A 270 5.47 -2.02 -4.82
N PHE A 271 6.64 -2.65 -4.87
CA PHE A 271 7.42 -2.78 -6.11
C PHE A 271 6.87 -3.82 -7.09
N GLY A 272 5.83 -4.56 -6.72
CA GLY A 272 5.23 -5.58 -7.55
C GLY A 272 5.97 -6.92 -7.53
N VAL A 273 6.70 -7.21 -6.46
CA VAL A 273 7.18 -8.57 -6.17
C VAL A 273 5.97 -9.44 -5.88
N VAL A 274 5.85 -10.58 -6.54
CA VAL A 274 4.72 -11.49 -6.43
C VAL A 274 5.12 -12.73 -5.66
N GLU A 275 4.28 -13.13 -4.72
CA GLU A 275 4.37 -14.38 -4.00
C GLU A 275 3.25 -15.33 -4.46
N THR A 276 3.56 -16.63 -4.47
CA THR A 276 2.56 -17.69 -4.70
C THR A 276 2.62 -18.68 -3.55
N GLU A 277 1.51 -18.83 -2.85
CA GLU A 277 1.35 -19.79 -1.77
C GLU A 277 0.31 -20.84 -2.14
N THR A 278 0.46 -22.05 -1.60
CA THR A 278 -0.55 -23.11 -1.74
C THR A 278 -0.87 -23.67 -0.38
N LEU A 279 -2.08 -23.35 0.09
CA LEU A 279 -2.53 -23.64 1.45
C LEU A 279 -3.59 -24.75 1.44
N PRO A 280 -3.66 -25.59 2.49
CA PRO A 280 -4.76 -26.53 2.65
C PRO A 280 -6.07 -25.76 2.86
N LEU A 281 -7.16 -26.23 2.24
CA LEU A 281 -8.47 -25.59 2.30
C LEU A 281 -9.58 -26.59 2.65
N GLU A 282 -10.33 -26.30 3.71
CA GLU A 282 -11.56 -27.01 4.06
C GLU A 282 -12.77 -26.08 4.03
N LYS A 283 -13.96 -26.66 3.77
CA LYS A 283 -15.23 -25.94 3.89
C LYS A 283 -16.02 -26.52 5.06
N SER A 284 -16.43 -25.68 6.00
CA SER A 284 -17.24 -26.04 7.16
C SER A 284 -18.57 -25.29 7.10
N GLY A 285 -19.57 -25.87 6.44
CA GLY A 285 -20.80 -25.15 6.11
C GLY A 285 -20.52 -23.98 5.16
N ASP A 286 -20.85 -22.76 5.59
CA ASP A 286 -20.54 -21.52 4.87
C ASP A 286 -19.17 -20.95 5.21
N ASP A 287 -18.48 -21.49 6.22
CA ASP A 287 -17.17 -21.04 6.70
C ASP A 287 -16.02 -21.79 6.01
N LEU A 288 -14.83 -21.21 6.11
CA LEU A 288 -13.61 -21.77 5.54
C LEU A 288 -12.59 -22.06 6.63
N LYS A 289 -11.72 -23.04 6.34
CA LYS A 289 -10.49 -23.23 7.09
C LYS A 289 -9.33 -23.21 6.10
N ILE A 290 -8.45 -22.22 6.22
CA ILE A 290 -7.30 -22.00 5.34
C ILE A 290 -6.06 -22.04 6.21
N ASP A 291 -5.13 -22.96 5.93
CA ASP A 291 -3.89 -23.15 6.71
C ASP A 291 -4.11 -23.19 8.23
N GLU A 292 -5.03 -24.05 8.67
CA GLU A 292 -5.45 -24.19 10.07
C GLU A 292 -6.23 -23.00 10.67
N GLY A 293 -6.21 -21.82 10.06
CA GLY A 293 -7.00 -20.66 10.45
C GLY A 293 -8.48 -20.82 10.14
N ASP A 294 -9.36 -20.48 11.10
CA ASP A 294 -10.80 -20.46 10.91
C ASP A 294 -11.25 -19.10 10.36
N TYR A 295 -11.91 -19.13 9.20
CA TYR A 295 -12.39 -17.96 8.47
C TYR A 295 -13.92 -17.98 8.42
N PHE A 296 -14.53 -17.09 9.19
CA PHE A 296 -15.98 -17.00 9.34
C PHE A 296 -16.58 -16.13 8.25
N ARG A 297 -17.59 -16.64 7.54
CA ARG A 297 -18.31 -15.87 6.54
C ARG A 297 -19.10 -14.74 7.17
N LEU A 298 -18.89 -13.53 6.69
CA LEU A 298 -19.59 -12.34 7.14
C LEU A 298 -20.91 -12.18 6.40
N PRO A 299 -22.06 -12.05 7.08
CA PRO A 299 -23.32 -11.74 6.43
C PRO A 299 -23.35 -10.28 5.95
N LYS A 300 -24.09 -10.02 4.88
CA LYS A 300 -24.38 -8.67 4.39
C LYS A 300 -25.49 -8.05 5.22
N PHE A 301 -25.43 -6.74 5.47
CA PHE A 301 -26.60 -6.01 5.95
C PHE A 301 -27.63 -5.81 4.84
N ASP A 302 -28.91 -5.87 5.21
CA ASP A 302 -29.99 -5.50 4.30
C ASP A 302 -29.90 -4.00 3.96
N THR A 303 -30.25 -3.65 2.72
CA THR A 303 -30.32 -2.23 2.32
C THR A 303 -31.31 -1.46 3.18
N GLY A 304 -30.86 -0.34 3.74
CA GLY A 304 -31.64 0.50 4.64
C GLY A 304 -31.64 0.03 6.10
N THR A 305 -30.74 -0.88 6.48
CA THR A 305 -30.52 -1.27 7.90
C THR A 305 -30.39 -0.03 8.78
N ARG A 306 -31.10 -0.04 9.92
CA ARG A 306 -31.09 1.03 10.91
C ARG A 306 -30.49 0.54 12.21
N PHE A 307 -29.51 1.28 12.68
CA PHE A 307 -28.85 1.09 13.96
C PHE A 307 -29.45 2.05 15.00
N ASP A 308 -29.46 1.60 16.25
CA ASP A 308 -29.83 2.40 17.41
C ASP A 308 -28.81 2.15 18.51
N GLY A 309 -28.02 3.18 18.82
CA GLY A 309 -26.99 3.10 19.84
C GLY A 309 -25.80 4.00 19.57
N SER A 310 -24.81 3.86 20.43
CA SER A 310 -23.52 4.53 20.37
C SER A 310 -22.44 3.45 20.29
N TRP A 311 -21.46 3.67 19.43
CA TRP A 311 -20.38 2.73 19.14
C TRP A 311 -19.06 3.44 19.31
N THR A 312 -18.18 2.90 20.14
CA THR A 312 -16.94 3.52 20.56
C THR A 312 -15.76 2.65 20.11
N TYR A 313 -14.87 3.26 19.33
CA TYR A 313 -13.54 2.76 19.04
C TYR A 313 -12.55 3.38 20.02
N THR A 314 -11.69 2.55 20.60
CA THR A 314 -10.57 2.99 21.43
C THR A 314 -9.29 2.31 20.98
N TRP A 315 -8.22 3.08 20.88
CA TRP A 315 -6.88 2.55 20.70
C TRP A 315 -5.91 3.32 21.59
N ALA A 316 -4.98 2.61 22.21
CA ALA A 316 -3.94 3.23 23.00
C ALA A 316 -2.65 2.42 22.91
N SER A 317 -1.54 3.11 22.83
CA SER A 317 -0.20 2.54 22.85
C SER A 317 0.65 3.33 23.83
N SER A 318 1.53 2.64 24.54
CA SER A 318 2.48 3.29 25.44
C SER A 318 3.73 2.45 25.63
N GLY A 319 4.84 3.11 25.92
CA GLY A 319 6.11 2.43 26.15
C GLY A 319 7.15 3.33 26.77
N MET A 320 8.26 2.70 27.15
CA MET A 320 9.41 3.36 27.72
C MET A 320 10.69 2.71 27.18
N THR A 321 11.57 3.53 26.62
CA THR A 321 12.95 3.17 26.30
C THR A 321 13.87 3.57 27.45
N ALA A 322 15.18 3.30 27.32
CA ALA A 322 16.15 3.71 28.34
C ALA A 322 16.25 5.23 28.55
N THR A 323 15.82 6.04 27.58
CA THR A 323 16.01 7.51 27.59
C THR A 323 14.74 8.31 27.31
N SER A 324 13.61 7.66 26.99
CA SER A 324 12.34 8.33 26.71
C SER A 324 11.16 7.44 27.09
N SER A 325 9.99 8.05 27.29
CA SER A 325 8.71 7.36 27.30
C SER A 325 7.73 8.11 26.41
N GLY A 326 6.76 7.39 25.88
CA GLY A 326 5.70 7.96 25.08
C GLY A 326 4.40 7.18 25.24
N SER A 327 3.30 7.88 24.99
CA SER A 327 1.98 7.27 24.90
C SER A 327 1.10 8.02 23.93
N VAL A 328 0.16 7.31 23.36
CA VAL A 328 -0.91 7.84 22.52
C VAL A 328 -2.19 7.11 22.86
N ALA A 329 -3.29 7.84 22.88
CA ALA A 329 -4.62 7.29 23.06
C ALA A 329 -5.59 8.02 22.13
N VAL A 330 -6.49 7.25 21.55
CA VAL A 330 -7.52 7.69 20.61
C VAL A 330 -8.83 7.09 21.06
N GLN A 331 -9.87 7.92 21.06
CA GLN A 331 -11.25 7.48 21.17
C GLN A 331 -12.06 8.14 20.06
N ARG A 332 -12.87 7.35 19.38
CA ARG A 332 -13.84 7.82 18.39
C ARG A 332 -15.17 7.18 18.71
N THR A 333 -16.22 7.98 18.81
CA THR A 333 -17.56 7.49 19.08
C THR A 333 -18.48 7.91 17.93
N VAL A 334 -19.28 6.97 17.45
CA VAL A 334 -20.32 7.21 16.46
C VAL A 334 -21.66 6.76 17.03
N LYS A 335 -22.63 7.67 17.00
CA LYS A 335 -24.00 7.38 17.39
C LYS A 335 -24.86 7.30 16.15
N PHE A 336 -25.62 6.21 16.04
CA PHE A 336 -26.65 6.04 15.02
C PHE A 336 -28.02 6.06 15.65
N THR A 337 -28.99 6.63 14.93
CA THR A 337 -30.39 6.65 15.34
C THR A 337 -31.27 5.92 14.32
N PRO A 338 -32.44 5.39 14.76
CA PRO A 338 -33.38 4.68 13.88
C PRO A 338 -33.92 5.50 12.71
N ASP A 339 -33.94 6.84 12.82
CA ASP A 339 -34.37 7.74 11.75
C ASP A 339 -33.28 7.96 10.68
N GLY A 340 -32.16 7.24 10.76
CA GLY A 340 -31.09 7.28 9.76
C GLY A 340 -30.14 8.45 9.94
N LYS A 341 -29.98 8.98 11.16
CA LYS A 341 -29.01 10.04 11.45
C LYS A 341 -27.81 9.51 12.20
N PHE A 342 -26.69 10.20 12.03
CA PHE A 342 -25.47 9.93 12.77
C PHE A 342 -24.90 11.19 13.42
N THR A 343 -24.17 11.00 14.52
CA THR A 343 -23.27 12.01 15.09
C THR A 343 -21.96 11.34 15.48
N ARG A 344 -20.84 12.06 15.32
CA ARG A 344 -19.51 11.63 15.71
C ARG A 344 -18.88 12.60 16.69
N ASP A 345 -18.18 12.04 17.66
CA ASP A 345 -17.30 12.74 18.58
C ASP A 345 -16.08 11.87 18.91
N GLY A 346 -15.13 12.43 19.65
CA GLY A 346 -13.88 11.74 19.95
C GLY A 346 -12.75 12.68 20.33
N TRP A 347 -11.66 12.08 20.77
CA TRP A 347 -10.43 12.77 21.14
C TRP A 347 -9.22 11.91 20.75
N SER A 348 -8.10 12.59 20.49
CA SER A 348 -6.79 11.96 20.40
C SER A 348 -5.83 12.74 21.29
N GLY A 349 -4.94 12.04 21.98
CA GLY A 349 -3.98 12.64 22.90
C GLY A 349 -2.68 11.84 22.90
N GLY A 350 -1.55 12.56 22.80
CA GLY A 350 -0.22 12.00 22.91
C GLY A 350 0.56 12.64 24.05
N SER A 351 1.47 11.88 24.66
CA SER A 351 2.45 12.40 25.59
C SER A 351 3.82 11.79 25.31
N SER A 352 4.88 12.58 25.47
CA SER A 352 6.27 12.13 25.38
C SER A 352 7.08 12.79 26.51
N SER A 353 8.11 12.10 27.00
CA SER A 353 9.00 12.59 28.05
C SER A 353 10.41 12.95 27.56
N SER A 354 10.60 13.12 26.24
CA SER A 354 11.84 13.64 25.65
C SER A 354 11.83 15.18 25.60
N ASP A 355 13.02 15.81 25.61
CA ASP A 355 13.20 17.28 25.55
C ASP A 355 12.78 17.94 24.20
N MET A 356 12.06 17.22 23.33
CA MET A 356 11.57 17.71 22.04
C MET A 356 10.03 17.63 22.01
N GLY A 357 9.42 18.77 21.70
CA GLY A 357 8.01 19.11 21.95
C GLY A 357 6.95 18.22 21.29
N GLY A 358 5.73 18.40 21.79
CA GLY A 358 4.56 17.56 21.50
C GLY A 358 4.10 17.57 20.03
N VAL A 359 3.57 16.43 19.62
CA VAL A 359 3.01 16.18 18.30
C VAL A 359 1.60 16.76 18.20
N THR A 360 1.36 17.60 17.19
CA THR A 360 0.00 18.04 16.82
C THR A 360 -0.37 17.32 15.54
N VAL A 361 -1.36 16.42 15.59
CA VAL A 361 -1.93 15.81 14.38
C VAL A 361 -3.03 16.74 13.85
N SER A 362 -2.82 17.30 12.65
CA SER A 362 -3.89 17.93 11.88
C SER A 362 -4.34 16.94 10.82
N SER A 363 -5.60 16.50 10.86
CA SER A 363 -6.25 15.82 9.74
C SER A 363 -7.48 16.62 9.32
N ASP A 364 -7.81 16.52 8.02
CA ASP A 364 -9.10 16.97 7.50
C ASP A 364 -10.22 16.33 8.31
N ARG A 365 -11.07 17.15 8.93
CA ARG A 365 -12.04 16.65 9.90
C ARG A 365 -13.22 15.97 9.17
N PRO A 366 -13.50 14.68 9.44
CA PRO A 366 -14.69 14.01 8.91
C PRO A 366 -15.98 14.71 9.34
N ALA A 367 -17.08 14.46 8.63
CA ALA A 367 -18.36 15.06 8.99
C ALA A 367 -18.78 14.61 10.40
N SER A 368 -19.12 15.58 11.27
CA SER A 368 -19.49 15.30 12.67
C SER A 368 -20.95 14.90 12.85
N SER A 369 -21.82 15.15 11.87
CA SER A 369 -23.23 14.77 11.90
C SER A 369 -23.83 14.76 10.51
N GLY A 370 -24.93 14.03 10.36
CA GLY A 370 -25.71 14.00 9.12
C GLY A 370 -26.65 12.80 9.06
N THR A 371 -26.84 12.27 7.84
CA THR A 371 -27.65 11.07 7.58
C THR A 371 -26.78 9.91 7.12
N TYR A 372 -27.19 8.68 7.42
CA TYR A 372 -26.50 7.47 6.96
C TYR A 372 -27.41 6.51 6.20
N GLU A 373 -26.79 5.72 5.34
CA GLU A 373 -27.39 4.60 4.63
C GLU A 373 -26.47 3.39 4.69
N VAL A 374 -27.07 2.21 4.87
CA VAL A 374 -26.36 0.93 4.90
C VAL A 374 -26.85 0.08 3.74
N ALA A 375 -25.92 -0.49 2.98
CA ALA A 375 -26.24 -1.44 1.92
C ALA A 375 -25.15 -2.51 1.80
N GLY A 376 -25.46 -3.75 2.17
CA GLY A 376 -24.48 -4.83 2.12
C GLY A 376 -23.35 -4.65 3.12
N TYR A 377 -22.16 -4.34 2.62
CA TYR A 377 -20.97 -4.04 3.42
C TYR A 377 -20.58 -2.55 3.37
N GLU A 378 -21.49 -1.70 2.89
CA GLU A 378 -21.22 -0.28 2.72
C GLU A 378 -22.03 0.55 3.73
N LEU A 379 -21.34 1.52 4.34
CA LEU A 379 -21.90 2.60 5.12
C LEU A 379 -21.63 3.92 4.38
N THR A 380 -22.67 4.53 3.83
CA THR A 380 -22.57 5.86 3.24
C THR A 380 -23.06 6.90 4.25
N LEU A 381 -22.21 7.88 4.55
CA LEU A 381 -22.47 8.98 5.46
C LEU A 381 -22.53 10.28 4.68
N LYS A 382 -23.67 10.96 4.78
CA LYS A 382 -23.88 12.27 4.17
C LYS A 382 -23.93 13.33 5.26
N GLY A 383 -22.86 14.12 5.33
CA GLY A 383 -22.70 15.17 6.32
C GLY A 383 -23.66 16.33 6.11
N ASP A 384 -24.02 17.00 7.20
CA ASP A 384 -24.77 18.27 7.16
C ASP A 384 -23.99 19.40 6.45
N ASP A 385 -22.66 19.25 6.35
CA ASP A 385 -21.75 20.11 5.58
C ASP A 385 -21.76 19.82 4.06
N GLY A 386 -22.52 18.80 3.63
CA GLY A 386 -22.63 18.37 2.23
C GLY A 386 -21.54 17.40 1.78
N LYS A 387 -20.55 17.06 2.62
CA LYS A 387 -19.57 16.01 2.31
C LYS A 387 -20.24 14.65 2.34
N THR A 388 -19.73 13.72 1.54
CA THR A 388 -20.18 12.32 1.54
C THR A 388 -18.96 11.43 1.72
N GLU A 389 -19.06 10.50 2.66
CA GLU A 389 -18.05 9.49 2.95
C GLU A 389 -18.68 8.11 2.68
N THR A 390 -17.92 7.21 2.06
CA THR A 390 -18.32 5.83 1.86
C THR A 390 -17.30 4.95 2.56
N LEU A 391 -17.77 4.15 3.52
CA LEU A 391 -16.95 3.34 4.41
C LEU A 391 -17.36 1.87 4.31
N SER A 392 -16.41 0.97 4.57
CA SER A 392 -16.74 -0.44 4.77
C SER A 392 -17.40 -0.64 6.13
N ILE A 393 -18.35 -1.58 6.22
CA ILE A 393 -19.02 -1.96 7.48
C ILE A 393 -19.38 -3.45 7.51
N PHE A 394 -19.12 -4.09 8.64
CA PHE A 394 -19.63 -5.44 8.93
C PHE A 394 -19.75 -5.69 10.45
N ALA A 395 -20.51 -6.73 10.81
CA ALA A 395 -20.55 -7.28 12.16
C ALA A 395 -19.82 -8.63 12.18
N PRO A 396 -18.73 -8.79 12.95
CA PRO A 396 -18.03 -10.07 13.07
C PRO A 396 -18.89 -11.17 13.70
N ASP A 397 -19.76 -10.78 14.64
CA ASP A 397 -20.80 -11.66 15.19
C ASP A 397 -22.05 -11.60 14.32
N ARG A 398 -22.49 -12.76 13.81
CA ARG A 398 -23.65 -12.87 12.91
C ARG A 398 -24.96 -12.46 13.56
N ASP A 399 -25.06 -12.62 14.87
CA ASP A 399 -26.31 -12.46 15.61
C ASP A 399 -26.32 -11.18 16.47
N SER A 400 -25.25 -10.37 16.42
CA SER A 400 -25.10 -9.16 17.23
C SER A 400 -24.56 -7.97 16.43
N THR A 401 -24.96 -6.78 16.84
CA THR A 401 -24.37 -5.50 16.37
C THR A 401 -23.60 -4.80 17.49
N ASP A 402 -23.29 -5.53 18.57
CA ASP A 402 -22.53 -4.98 19.70
C ASP A 402 -21.09 -4.69 19.33
N LEU A 403 -20.57 -5.33 18.27
CA LEU A 403 -19.32 -4.97 17.62
C LEU A 403 -19.60 -4.68 16.15
N LEU A 404 -19.24 -3.49 15.70
CA LEU A 404 -19.22 -3.12 14.29
C LEU A 404 -17.77 -2.81 13.90
N VAL A 405 -17.31 -3.43 12.82
CA VAL A 405 -16.07 -3.02 12.17
C VAL A 405 -16.46 -2.00 11.10
N ILE A 406 -15.96 -0.77 11.26
CA ILE A 406 -16.22 0.34 10.33
C ILE A 406 -14.87 0.84 9.85
N ASP A 407 -14.60 0.68 8.55
CA ASP A 407 -13.35 1.11 7.91
C ASP A 407 -12.10 0.57 8.65
N GLY A 408 -12.11 -0.74 8.93
CA GLY A 408 -11.08 -1.45 9.70
C GLY A 408 -11.09 -1.20 11.23
N GLY A 409 -11.82 -0.18 11.71
CA GLY A 409 -11.91 0.12 13.14
C GLY A 409 -12.92 -0.74 13.88
N ASN A 410 -12.51 -1.37 14.99
CA ASN A 410 -13.39 -2.13 15.89
C ASN A 410 -14.17 -1.20 16.83
N TYR A 411 -15.45 -0.93 16.55
CA TYR A 411 -16.32 -0.13 17.41
C TYR A 411 -17.23 -1.00 18.26
N LEU A 412 -17.11 -0.87 19.59
CA LEU A 412 -17.96 -1.57 20.55
C LEU A 412 -19.16 -0.71 20.92
N LYS A 413 -20.34 -1.31 20.96
CA LYS A 413 -21.56 -0.64 21.37
C LYS A 413 -21.49 -0.29 22.85
N ASP A 414 -21.83 0.95 23.18
CA ASP A 414 -22.00 1.40 24.56
C ASP A 414 -23.29 0.78 25.13
N ASP A 415 -23.23 0.25 26.36
CA ASP A 415 -24.36 -0.35 27.09
C ASP A 415 -25.54 0.60 27.37
#